data_AF-A0A165S3H5-F1
#
_entry.id   AF-A0A165S3H5-F1
#
_cell.length_a   1.000
_cell.length_b   1.000
_cell.length_c   1.000
_cell.angle_alpha   90.00
_cell.angle_beta   90.00
_cell.angle_gamma   90.00
#
_symmetry.space_group_name_H-M   'P 1'
#
loop_
_entity.id
_entity.type
_entity.pdbx_description
1 polymer ?
#
loop_
_entity_poly.entity_id
_entity_poly.type
_entity_poly.pdbx_seq_one_letter_code
_entity_poly.pdbx_strand_id
1 'polypeptide(L)'
;MISWDLALALREAGVRWHPASGDRFRLLGVGPEGDVFTVSDMTIEPHEFDTGVVLGFNGTTEWALDSVALEDALWHPLESQLRALLGGTFRWLQRFVEDDDHPAYLVEIELAGRKVSFRGHDPADAYGEALLHLVMASSGPDSGREVAT
;
A
#
# COMPACT_ATOMS: atom_id res chain seq x y z
N MET A 1 -3.56 8.18 3.33
CA MET A 1 -2.95 7.44 2.19
C MET A 1 -1.45 7.54 2.36
N ILE A 2 -0.73 6.47 2.03
CA ILE A 2 0.74 6.48 2.10
C ILE A 2 1.31 7.57 1.20
N SER A 3 2.29 8.30 1.73
CA SER A 3 3.03 9.34 1.03
C SER A 3 3.78 8.80 -0.18
N TRP A 4 4.01 9.67 -1.15
CA TRP A 4 4.75 9.33 -2.38
C TRP A 4 6.15 8.82 -2.07
N ASP A 5 6.90 9.55 -1.23
CA ASP A 5 8.28 9.23 -0.92
C ASP A 5 8.39 7.86 -0.26
N LEU A 6 7.47 7.53 0.64
CA LEU A 6 7.46 6.24 1.32
C LEU A 6 7.01 5.09 0.40
N ALA A 7 6.03 5.32 -0.47
CA ALA A 7 5.67 4.35 -1.51
C ALA A 7 6.87 4.07 -2.45
N LEU A 8 7.62 5.10 -2.83
CA LEU A 8 8.83 4.97 -3.64
C LEU A 8 9.90 4.19 -2.89
N ALA A 9 10.15 4.52 -1.61
CA ALA A 9 11.12 3.81 -0.78
C ALA A 9 10.78 2.32 -0.62
N LEU A 10 9.50 1.96 -0.44
CA LEU A 10 9.08 0.55 -0.38
C LEU A 10 9.35 -0.19 -1.70
N ARG A 11 9.08 0.46 -2.84
CA ARG A 11 9.39 -0.10 -4.17
C ARG A 11 10.88 -0.31 -4.35
N GLU A 12 11.70 0.67 -3.99
CA GLU A 12 13.17 0.62 -4.09
C GLU A 12 13.77 -0.42 -3.15
N ALA A 13 13.19 -0.60 -1.95
CA ALA A 13 13.52 -1.68 -1.04
C ALA A 13 13.11 -3.07 -1.54
N GLY A 14 12.44 -3.15 -2.70
CA GLY A 14 12.13 -4.40 -3.38
C GLY A 14 10.77 -5.00 -3.04
N VAL A 15 9.88 -4.26 -2.38
CA VAL A 15 8.50 -4.70 -2.15
C VAL A 15 7.82 -4.92 -3.50
N ARG A 16 7.44 -6.17 -3.78
CA ARG A 16 6.74 -6.56 -5.01
C ARG A 16 5.24 -6.49 -4.79
N TRP A 17 4.54 -5.87 -5.73
CA TRP A 17 3.09 -5.71 -5.68
C TRP A 17 2.42 -6.55 -6.77
N HIS A 18 1.32 -7.21 -6.41
CA HIS A 18 0.48 -7.95 -7.34
C HIS A 18 -0.88 -7.24 -7.38
N PRO A 19 -1.24 -6.60 -8.52
CA PRO A 19 -2.45 -5.79 -8.60
C PRO A 19 -3.71 -6.57 -8.29
N ALA A 20 -4.59 -5.96 -7.51
CA ALA A 20 -5.93 -6.45 -7.18
C ALA A 20 -6.96 -5.31 -7.22
N SER A 21 -8.23 -5.68 -7.36
CA SER A 21 -9.35 -4.74 -7.29
C SER A 21 -9.33 -3.95 -5.97
N GLY A 22 -9.48 -2.63 -6.07
CA GLY A 22 -9.35 -1.68 -4.97
C GLY A 22 -7.94 -1.13 -4.75
N ASP A 23 -6.91 -1.67 -5.40
CA ASP A 23 -5.55 -1.12 -5.31
C ASP A 23 -5.47 0.26 -5.91
N ARG A 24 -4.62 1.10 -5.30
CA ARG A 24 -4.39 2.47 -5.74
C ARG A 24 -2.98 2.64 -6.25
N PHE A 25 -2.81 3.44 -7.29
CA PHE A 25 -1.49 3.79 -7.81
C PHE A 25 -1.49 5.19 -8.43
N ARG A 26 -0.30 5.72 -8.63
CA ARG A 26 -0.05 6.92 -9.43
C ARG A 26 0.93 6.57 -10.55
N LEU A 27 0.94 7.36 -11.61
CA LEU A 27 1.91 7.21 -12.70
C LEU A 27 3.26 7.83 -12.30
N LEU A 28 4.34 7.03 -12.34
CA LEU A 28 5.69 7.46 -11.97
C LEU A 28 6.17 8.67 -12.74
N GLY A 29 5.91 8.71 -14.06
CA GLY A 29 6.32 9.80 -14.92
C GLY A 29 5.65 11.15 -14.63
N VAL A 30 4.53 11.15 -13.88
CA VAL A 30 3.80 12.37 -13.50
C VAL A 30 4.27 12.90 -12.14
N GLY A 31 4.70 12.01 -11.24
CA GLY A 31 5.22 12.39 -9.93
C GLY A 31 4.13 12.56 -8.84
N PRO A 32 4.49 13.18 -7.70
CA PRO A 32 3.64 13.23 -6.49
C PRO A 32 2.37 14.06 -6.62
N GLU A 33 2.25 14.91 -7.63
CA GLU A 33 1.06 15.72 -7.91
C GLU A 33 0.11 15.04 -8.93
N GLY A 34 0.47 13.87 -9.45
CA GLY A 34 -0.34 13.16 -10.44
C GLY A 34 -1.59 12.52 -9.88
N ASP A 35 -2.56 12.20 -10.74
CA ASP A 35 -3.82 11.59 -10.33
C ASP A 35 -3.64 10.21 -9.69
N VAL A 36 -4.52 9.89 -8.74
CA VAL A 36 -4.60 8.56 -8.13
C VAL A 36 -5.59 7.72 -8.91
N PHE A 37 -5.09 6.64 -9.50
CA PHE A 37 -5.89 5.63 -10.17
C PHE A 37 -6.25 4.52 -9.20
N THR A 38 -7.44 3.94 -9.36
CA THR A 38 -7.88 2.76 -8.60
C THR A 38 -8.16 1.61 -9.55
N VAL A 39 -7.53 0.46 -9.32
CA VAL A 39 -7.82 -0.78 -10.04
C VAL A 39 -9.24 -1.19 -9.69
N SER A 40 -10.10 -1.33 -10.69
CA SER A 40 -11.49 -1.71 -10.51
C SER A 40 -11.87 -2.81 -11.47
N ASP A 41 -12.64 -3.79 -11.01
CA ASP A 41 -13.24 -4.78 -11.89
C ASP A 41 -14.36 -4.14 -12.69
N MET A 42 -14.33 -4.30 -14.01
CA MET A 42 -15.46 -3.95 -14.85
C MET A 42 -16.46 -5.12 -14.85
N THR A 43 -17.61 -4.93 -14.19
CA THR A 43 -18.66 -5.95 -14.11
C THR A 43 -19.86 -5.54 -14.97
N ILE A 44 -20.41 -6.50 -15.73
CA ILE A 44 -21.63 -6.34 -16.52
C ILE A 44 -22.78 -7.00 -15.75
N GLU A 45 -23.85 -6.23 -15.47
CA GLU A 45 -25.00 -6.69 -14.69
C GLU A 45 -26.32 -6.50 -15.47
N PRO A 46 -27.08 -7.58 -15.75
CA PRO A 46 -28.39 -7.46 -16.35
C PRO A 46 -29.41 -6.91 -15.36
N HIS A 47 -30.07 -5.84 -15.75
CA HIS A 47 -31.17 -5.22 -15.03
C HIS A 47 -32.47 -5.53 -15.79
N GLU A 48 -33.39 -6.24 -15.15
CA GLU A 48 -34.70 -6.54 -15.72
C GLU A 48 -35.69 -5.42 -15.41
N PHE A 49 -36.33 -4.91 -16.45
CA PHE A 49 -37.42 -3.94 -16.36
C PHE A 49 -38.65 -4.51 -17.06
N ASP A 50 -39.84 -3.97 -16.73
CA ASP A 50 -41.09 -4.32 -17.40
C ASP A 50 -41.05 -4.09 -18.93
N THR A 51 -40.09 -3.28 -19.40
CA THR A 51 -39.84 -2.95 -20.81
C THR A 51 -38.75 -3.79 -21.48
N GLY A 52 -38.01 -4.63 -20.74
CA GLY A 52 -36.92 -5.46 -21.26
C GLY A 52 -35.69 -5.54 -20.35
N VAL A 53 -34.63 -6.22 -20.81
CA VAL A 53 -33.37 -6.38 -20.07
C VAL A 53 -32.36 -5.32 -20.54
N VAL A 54 -31.81 -4.55 -19.61
CA VAL A 54 -30.74 -3.58 -19.86
C VAL A 54 -29.46 -4.07 -19.20
N LEU A 55 -28.35 -4.07 -19.93
CA LEU A 55 -27.05 -4.39 -19.35
C LEU A 55 -26.44 -3.11 -18.74
N GLY A 56 -26.31 -3.09 -17.43
CA GLY A 56 -25.58 -2.06 -16.69
C GLY A 56 -24.10 -2.39 -16.64
N PHE A 57 -23.26 -1.37 -16.76
CA PHE A 57 -21.81 -1.47 -16.61
C PHE A 57 -21.44 -0.74 -15.31
N ASN A 58 -20.94 -1.47 -14.31
CA ASN A 58 -20.45 -0.86 -13.08
C ASN A 58 -19.01 -0.38 -13.30
N GLY A 59 -18.86 0.91 -13.60
CA GLY A 59 -17.59 1.60 -13.77
C GLY A 59 -17.80 3.05 -14.20
N THR A 60 -17.21 4.03 -13.50
CA THR A 60 -17.26 5.44 -13.89
C THR A 60 -16.33 5.68 -15.08
N THR A 61 -16.88 6.05 -16.23
CA THR A 61 -16.13 6.31 -17.47
C THR A 61 -15.39 7.64 -17.49
N GLU A 62 -15.41 8.41 -16.40
CA GLU A 62 -14.99 9.81 -16.47
C GLU A 62 -13.48 9.95 -16.72
N TRP A 63 -12.65 9.02 -16.26
CA TRP A 63 -11.20 8.96 -16.57
C TRP A 63 -10.67 7.52 -16.46
N ALA A 64 -10.77 6.75 -17.54
CA ALA A 64 -10.20 5.41 -17.62
C ALA A 64 -8.85 5.44 -18.36
N LEU A 65 -7.88 4.69 -17.87
CA LEU A 65 -6.60 4.48 -18.55
C LEU A 65 -6.68 3.18 -19.35
N ASP A 66 -6.41 3.24 -20.65
CA ASP A 66 -6.52 2.06 -21.53
C ASP A 66 -5.49 0.97 -21.17
N SER A 67 -4.24 1.37 -20.92
CA SER A 67 -3.17 0.47 -20.51
C SER A 67 -2.01 1.20 -19.84
N VAL A 68 -1.34 0.55 -18.88
CA VAL A 68 -0.10 1.02 -18.24
C VAL A 68 0.82 -0.17 -17.97
N ALA A 69 2.13 0.02 -18.13
CA ALA A 69 3.11 -0.98 -17.73
C ALA A 69 3.26 -0.98 -16.20
N LEU A 70 3.43 -2.14 -15.57
CA LEU A 70 3.52 -2.23 -14.10
C LEU A 70 4.73 -1.45 -13.56
N GLU A 71 5.81 -1.38 -14.32
CA GLU A 71 7.01 -0.62 -14.00
C GLU A 71 6.79 0.90 -14.01
N ASP A 72 5.73 1.39 -14.65
CA ASP A 72 5.35 2.81 -14.69
C ASP A 72 4.34 3.19 -13.61
N ALA A 73 3.84 2.21 -12.85
CA ALA A 73 2.92 2.41 -11.73
C ALA A 73 3.66 2.45 -10.39
N LEU A 74 3.42 3.50 -9.61
CA LEU A 74 3.77 3.55 -8.19
C LEU A 74 2.54 3.20 -7.35
N TRP A 75 2.55 2.02 -6.74
CA TRP A 75 1.48 1.57 -5.86
C TRP A 75 1.43 2.42 -4.59
N HIS A 76 0.21 2.80 -4.19
CA HIS A 76 -0.11 3.44 -2.92
C HIS A 76 -0.97 2.48 -2.07
N PRO A 77 -0.34 1.49 -1.40
CA PRO A 77 -1.05 0.53 -0.57
C PRO A 77 -1.97 1.17 0.47
N LEU A 78 -3.11 0.55 0.68
CA LEU A 78 -4.02 0.88 1.78
C LEU A 78 -3.43 0.42 3.12
N GLU A 79 -3.90 1.03 4.21
CA GLU A 79 -3.52 0.67 5.58
C GLU A 79 -3.66 -0.84 5.83
N SER A 80 -4.80 -1.42 5.44
CA SER A 80 -5.09 -2.84 5.62
C SER A 80 -4.08 -3.74 4.91
N GLN A 81 -3.60 -3.32 3.74
CA GLN A 81 -2.66 -4.09 2.94
C GLN A 81 -1.24 -4.02 3.51
N LEU A 82 -0.81 -2.82 3.94
CA LEU A 82 0.47 -2.66 4.63
C LEU A 82 0.50 -3.46 5.95
N ARG A 83 -0.59 -3.41 6.71
CA ARG A 83 -0.76 -4.23 7.92
C ARG A 83 -0.65 -5.73 7.61
N ALA A 84 -1.28 -6.18 6.52
CA ALA A 84 -1.18 -7.58 6.10
C ALA A 84 0.27 -7.97 5.78
N LEU A 85 1.04 -7.08 5.13
CA LEU A 85 2.46 -7.31 4.81
C LEU A 85 3.36 -7.36 6.04
N LEU A 86 3.04 -6.65 7.12
CA LEU A 86 3.76 -6.80 8.40
C LEU A 86 3.56 -8.17 9.05
N GLY A 87 2.45 -8.85 8.73
CA GLY A 87 2.15 -10.19 9.21
C GLY A 87 2.27 -10.33 10.72
N GLY A 88 2.91 -11.41 11.18
CA GLY A 88 3.06 -11.73 12.59
C GLY A 88 3.96 -10.79 13.41
N THR A 89 4.67 -9.86 12.76
CA THR A 89 5.48 -8.85 13.45
C THR A 89 4.63 -7.73 14.03
N PHE A 90 3.45 -7.47 13.45
CA PHE A 90 2.57 -6.42 13.91
C PHE A 90 2.09 -6.64 15.35
N ARG A 91 2.03 -5.57 16.14
CA ARG A 91 1.53 -5.60 17.51
C ARG A 91 0.28 -4.75 17.68
N TRP A 92 0.38 -3.46 17.40
CA TRP A 92 -0.74 -2.54 17.54
C TRP A 92 -0.52 -1.25 16.75
N LEU A 93 -1.63 -0.54 16.54
CA LEU A 93 -1.68 0.83 16.06
C LEU A 93 -2.34 1.65 17.17
N GLN A 94 -1.73 2.78 17.50
CA GLN A 94 -2.32 3.77 18.38
C GLN A 94 -2.50 5.07 17.61
N ARG A 95 -3.72 5.61 17.68
CA ARG A 95 -4.00 6.99 17.26
C ARG A 95 -3.93 7.89 18.49
N PHE A 96 -3.33 9.06 18.33
CA PHE A 96 -3.27 10.10 19.36
C PHE A 96 -3.33 11.48 18.68
N VAL A 97 -3.34 12.53 19.50
CA VAL A 97 -3.42 13.92 19.06
C VAL A 97 -2.16 14.63 19.52
N GLU A 98 -1.56 15.41 18.65
CA GLU A 98 -0.39 16.25 18.94
C GLU A 98 -0.79 17.62 19.50
N ASP A 99 0.20 18.40 19.96
CA ASP A 99 -0.02 19.69 20.65
C ASP A 99 -0.80 20.72 19.78
N ASP A 100 -0.80 20.55 18.46
CA ASP A 100 -1.51 21.38 17.47
C ASP A 100 -2.86 20.77 17.00
N ASP A 101 -3.47 19.88 17.78
CA ASP A 101 -4.72 19.16 17.45
C ASP A 101 -4.67 18.30 16.18
N HIS A 102 -3.48 18.05 15.65
CA HIS A 102 -3.27 17.19 14.50
C HIS A 102 -3.27 15.70 14.90
N PRO A 103 -3.98 14.83 14.17
CA PRO A 103 -3.94 13.40 14.44
C PRO A 103 -2.58 12.82 14.08
N ALA A 104 -2.07 11.95 14.95
CA ALA A 104 -0.86 11.19 14.73
C ALA A 104 -1.09 9.71 15.02
N TYR A 105 -0.26 8.89 14.41
CA TYR A 105 -0.36 7.44 14.45
C TYR A 105 0.98 6.83 14.82
N LEU A 106 0.94 5.79 15.66
CA LEU A 106 2.10 5.02 16.06
C LEU A 106 1.82 3.54 15.82
N VAL A 107 2.66 2.90 15.01
CA VAL A 107 2.63 1.45 14.77
C VAL A 107 3.78 0.81 15.55
N GLU A 108 3.48 -0.19 16.39
CA GLU A 108 4.51 -1.05 16.99
C GLU A 108 4.58 -2.39 16.25
N ILE A 109 5.81 -2.79 15.94
CA ILE A 109 6.13 -4.15 15.50
C ILE A 109 7.12 -4.77 16.48
N GLU A 110 7.20 -6.10 16.44
CA GLU A 110 8.21 -6.88 17.12
C GLU A 110 9.03 -7.66 16.10
N LEU A 111 10.34 -7.41 16.08
CA LEU A 111 11.30 -8.05 15.20
C LEU A 111 12.43 -8.63 16.04
N ALA A 112 12.69 -9.94 15.90
CA ALA A 112 13.70 -10.66 16.68
C ALA A 112 13.58 -10.42 18.20
N GLY A 113 12.36 -10.41 18.73
CA GLY A 113 12.07 -10.19 20.15
C GLY A 113 12.23 -8.74 20.62
N ARG A 114 12.55 -7.80 19.71
CA ARG A 114 12.68 -6.37 20.01
C ARG A 114 11.48 -5.61 19.48
N LYS A 115 10.89 -4.78 20.33
CA LYS A 115 9.82 -3.87 19.97
C LYS A 115 10.40 -2.59 19.37
N VAL A 116 9.83 -2.18 18.24
CA VAL A 116 10.19 -0.94 17.54
C VAL A 116 8.89 -0.25 17.11
N SER A 117 8.84 1.07 17.24
CA SER A 117 7.65 1.85 16.95
C SER A 117 7.93 2.92 15.89
N PHE A 118 6.96 3.14 15.01
CA PHE A 118 7.04 4.03 13.85
C PHE A 118 5.88 5.00 13.84
N ARG A 119 6.17 6.29 13.70
CA ARG A 119 5.19 7.38 13.73
C ARG A 119 4.86 7.84 12.31
N GLY A 120 3.62 8.24 12.09
CA GLY A 120 3.18 8.91 10.86
C GLY A 120 2.01 9.86 11.11
N HIS A 121 1.83 10.83 10.22
CA HIS A 121 0.68 11.74 10.22
C HIS A 121 -0.58 11.08 9.61
N ASP A 122 -0.39 10.03 8.81
CA ASP A 122 -1.43 9.14 8.31
C ASP A 122 -1.14 7.71 8.81
N PRO A 123 -2.17 6.88 9.08
CA PRO A 123 -1.93 5.51 9.52
C PRO A 123 -1.15 4.71 8.46
N ALA A 124 -1.38 4.95 7.16
CA ALA A 124 -0.66 4.26 6.10
C ALA A 124 0.83 4.62 6.08
N ASP A 125 1.21 5.84 6.47
CA ASP A 125 2.63 6.21 6.61
C ASP A 125 3.28 5.47 7.79
N ALA A 126 2.61 5.43 8.95
CA ALA A 126 3.13 4.70 10.11
C ALA A 126 3.33 3.20 9.81
N TYR A 127 2.41 2.60 9.04
CA TYR A 127 2.57 1.23 8.54
C TYR A 127 3.67 1.09 7.50
N GLY A 128 3.78 2.03 6.57
CA GLY A 128 4.78 2.01 5.50
C GLY A 128 6.19 2.09 6.07
N GLU A 129 6.43 2.92 7.08
CA GLU A 129 7.71 3.04 7.78
C GLU A 129 8.09 1.74 8.50
N ALA A 130 7.12 1.15 9.21
CA ALA A 130 7.32 -0.14 9.86
C ALA A 130 7.65 -1.26 8.85
N LEU A 131 6.98 -1.26 7.70
CA LEU A 131 7.21 -2.24 6.65
C LEU A 131 8.57 -2.04 5.98
N LEU A 132 8.95 -0.79 5.71
CA LEU A 132 10.25 -0.46 5.15
C LEU A 132 11.37 -0.95 6.08
N HIS A 133 11.26 -0.70 7.38
CA HIS A 133 12.20 -1.21 8.37
C HIS A 133 12.29 -2.75 8.34
N LEU A 134 11.15 -3.44 8.28
CA LEU A 134 11.11 -4.90 8.22
C LEU A 134 11.83 -5.45 6.97
N VAL A 135 11.58 -4.85 5.80
CA VAL A 135 12.17 -5.28 4.52
C VAL A 135 13.67 -4.97 4.46
N MET A 136 14.09 -3.82 4.98
CA MET A 136 15.51 -3.48 5.07
C MET A 136 16.25 -4.41 6.04
N ALA A 137 15.62 -4.81 7.14
CA ALA A 137 16.20 -5.74 8.09
C ALA A 137 16.32 -7.17 7.54
N SER A 138 15.38 -7.61 6.69
CA SER A 138 15.45 -8.92 6.03
C SER A 138 16.44 -8.97 4.87
N SER A 139 16.81 -7.81 4.32
CA SER A 139 17.77 -7.67 3.21
C SER A 139 19.23 -7.50 3.68
N GLY A 140 19.48 -7.50 5.00
CA GLY A 140 20.83 -7.47 5.59
C GLY A 140 21.66 -8.73 5.26
N PRO A 141 23.00 -8.67 5.32
CA PRO A 141 23.87 -9.68 4.74
C PRO A 141 23.65 -11.07 5.38
N ASP A 142 23.47 -12.06 4.50
CA ASP A 142 23.47 -13.50 4.77
C ASP A 142 24.59 -13.86 5.76
N SER A 143 24.21 -13.98 7.03
CA SER A 143 25.09 -14.40 8.12
C SER A 143 24.79 -15.86 8.41
N GLY A 144 25.28 -16.76 7.56
CA GLY A 144 24.96 -18.18 7.74
C GLY A 144 25.47 -19.20 6.72
N ARG A 145 26.64 -19.02 6.10
CA ARG A 145 27.39 -20.14 5.51
C ARG A 145 28.77 -20.25 6.12
N GLU A 146 28.82 -20.77 7.34
CA GLU A 146 30.03 -21.34 7.91
C GLU A 146 30.26 -22.69 7.20
N VAL A 147 31.13 -22.66 6.17
CA VAL A 147 31.64 -23.87 5.53
C VAL A 147 32.67 -24.45 6.47
N ALA A 148 32.28 -25.50 7.20
CA ALA A 148 33.20 -26.31 7.98
C ALA A 148 34.34 -26.80 7.07
N THR A 149 35.57 -26.48 7.46
CA THR A 149 36.79 -27.13 6.95
C THR A 149 37.45 -27.85 8.11
#